data_AF-A0AAV7R7J6-F1
#
_entry.id   AF-A0AAV7R7J6-F1
#
_cell.length_a   1.000
_cell.length_b   1.000
_cell.length_c   1.000
_cell.angle_alpha   90.00
_cell.angle_beta   90.00
_cell.angle_gamma   90.00
#
_symmetry.space_group_name_H-M   'P 1'
#
loop_
_entity.id
_entity.type
_entity.pdbx_description
1 polymer ?
#
loop_
_entity_poly.entity_id
_entity_poly.type
_entity_poly.pdbx_seq_one_letter_code
_entity_poly.pdbx_strand_id
1 'polypeptide(L)'
;KPPEELLLSLSVIWTIGYALSFSALIIAAVILLAFRHLHCTRNYIHLNLFASFILRALSVFIKDSVLKWMYSTATHGHQWDGLISYQESLSCRLVFVMMQYCVAANYYWLLVEGAYLHTLLVLSGFSEQRIFRLYLCVGWGVPVLFVVPWGIVKYLYED
;
A
#
# COMPACT_ATOMS: atom_id res chain seq x y z
N LYS A 1 23.99 -31.22 -3.03
CA LYS A 1 23.80 -29.84 -3.55
C LYS A 1 23.62 -28.95 -2.34
N PRO A 2 24.57 -28.04 -2.05
CA PRO A 2 24.57 -27.38 -0.77
C PRO A 2 23.37 -26.40 -0.68
N PRO A 3 22.73 -26.31 0.49
CA PRO A 3 21.52 -25.50 0.71
C PRO A 3 21.73 -23.99 0.47
N GLU A 4 22.97 -23.50 0.55
CA GLU A 4 23.32 -22.10 0.28
C GLU A 4 23.05 -21.62 -1.16
N GLU A 5 23.30 -22.46 -2.18
CA GLU A 5 23.08 -22.11 -3.59
C GLU A 5 21.58 -21.91 -3.92
N LEU A 6 20.72 -22.69 -3.27
CA LEU A 6 19.28 -22.60 -3.42
C LEU A 6 18.72 -21.32 -2.77
N LEU A 7 19.21 -20.98 -1.57
CA LEU A 7 18.81 -19.76 -0.85
C LEU A 7 19.23 -18.49 -1.58
N LEU A 8 20.43 -18.47 -2.17
CA LEU A 8 20.91 -17.37 -2.99
C LEU A 8 20.05 -17.16 -4.23
N SER A 9 19.74 -18.25 -4.93
CA SER A 9 18.88 -18.22 -6.11
C SER A 9 17.48 -17.71 -5.78
N LEU A 10 16.90 -18.15 -4.65
CA LEU A 10 15.59 -17.69 -4.19
C LEU A 10 15.60 -16.19 -3.84
N SER A 11 16.60 -15.70 -3.12
CA SER A 11 16.72 -14.28 -2.79
C SER A 11 16.86 -13.38 -4.02
N VAL A 12 17.64 -13.80 -5.02
CA VAL A 12 17.81 -13.06 -6.27
C VAL A 12 16.50 -13.00 -7.06
N ILE A 13 15.79 -14.14 -7.18
CA ILE A 13 14.49 -14.21 -7.85
C ILE A 13 13.46 -13.33 -7.13
N TRP A 14 13.43 -13.36 -5.80
CA TRP A 14 12.50 -12.56 -5.01
C TRP A 14 12.77 -11.05 -5.16
N THR A 15 14.04 -10.64 -5.15
CA THR A 15 14.47 -9.24 -5.31
C THR A 15 14.13 -8.71 -6.70
N ILE A 16 14.48 -9.47 -7.75
CA ILE A 16 14.22 -9.07 -9.14
C ILE A 16 12.73 -9.07 -9.42
N GLY A 17 11.99 -10.09 -8.96
CA GLY A 17 10.54 -10.20 -9.14
C GLY A 17 9.78 -9.03 -8.50
N TYR A 18 10.18 -8.61 -7.30
CA TYR A 18 9.62 -7.44 -6.64
C TYR A 18 9.96 -6.13 -7.35
N ALA A 19 11.23 -5.93 -7.73
CA ALA A 19 11.66 -4.72 -8.45
C ALA A 19 10.96 -4.56 -9.80
N LEU A 20 10.80 -5.65 -10.55
CA LEU A 20 10.18 -5.65 -11.87
C LEU A 20 8.66 -5.40 -11.78
N SER A 21 7.98 -6.05 -10.82
CA SER A 21 6.55 -5.80 -10.54
C SER A 21 6.30 -4.36 -10.12
N PHE A 22 7.18 -3.81 -9.29
CA PHE A 22 7.11 -2.43 -8.83
C PHE A 22 7.31 -1.41 -9.96
N SER A 23 8.31 -1.64 -10.82
CA SER A 23 8.61 -0.78 -11.97
C SER A 23 7.45 -0.75 -12.98
N ALA A 24 6.86 -1.91 -13.27
CA ALA A 24 5.71 -2.03 -14.15
C ALA A 24 4.48 -1.28 -13.60
N LEU A 25 4.26 -1.32 -12.28
CA LEU A 25 3.17 -0.59 -11.61
C LEU A 25 3.33 0.93 -11.74
N ILE A 26 4.55 1.45 -11.58
CA ILE A 26 4.85 2.88 -11.71
C ILE A 26 4.58 3.35 -13.14
N ILE A 27 5.05 2.58 -14.14
CA ILE A 27 4.86 2.94 -15.55
C ILE A 27 3.38 2.97 -15.92
N ALA A 28 2.60 1.98 -15.48
CA ALA A 28 1.15 1.97 -15.70
C ALA A 28 0.46 3.20 -15.06
N ALA A 29 0.85 3.57 -13.85
CA ALA A 29 0.32 4.73 -13.15
C ALA A 29 0.66 6.07 -13.83
N VAL A 30 1.91 6.24 -14.29
CA VAL A 30 2.35 7.45 -15.00
C VAL A 30 1.59 7.61 -16.32
N ILE A 31 1.40 6.52 -17.07
CA ILE A 31 0.63 6.54 -18.33
C ILE A 31 -0.81 7.01 -18.06
N LEU A 32 -1.47 6.48 -17.03
CA LEU A 32 -2.86 6.81 -16.72
C LEU A 32 -3.04 8.23 -16.14
N LEU A 33 -2.05 8.75 -15.40
CA LEU A 33 -2.04 10.13 -14.91
C LEU A 33 -1.70 11.16 -16.00
N ALA A 34 -0.90 10.79 -17.00
CA ALA A 34 -0.51 11.68 -18.09
C ALA A 34 -1.69 12.00 -19.04
N PHE A 35 -2.66 11.09 -19.19
CA PHE A 35 -3.83 11.29 -20.06
C PHE A 35 -4.96 12.07 -19.38
N ARG A 36 -4.77 13.39 -19.30
CA ARG A 36 -5.73 14.37 -18.73
C ARG A 36 -7.07 14.50 -19.47
N HIS A 37 -7.16 13.94 -20.68
CA HIS A 37 -8.33 14.05 -21.58
C HIS A 37 -9.54 13.18 -21.15
N LEU A 38 -9.39 12.29 -20.17
CA LEU A 38 -10.44 11.34 -19.78
C LEU A 38 -11.26 11.75 -18.54
N HIS A 39 -11.05 12.96 -17.98
CA HIS A 39 -11.64 13.45 -16.71
C HIS A 39 -13.19 13.58 -16.71
N CYS A 40 -13.89 12.44 -16.62
CA CYS A 40 -15.31 12.32 -16.26
C CYS A 40 -15.48 11.78 -14.83
N THR A 41 -16.71 11.79 -14.27
CA THR A 41 -17.05 11.22 -12.94
C THR A 41 -16.57 9.76 -12.77
N ARG A 42 -16.65 8.95 -13.82
CA ARG A 42 -16.02 7.62 -13.90
C ARG A 42 -14.51 7.64 -13.72
N ASN A 43 -13.84 8.58 -14.39
CA ASN A 43 -12.39 8.70 -14.37
C ASN A 43 -11.86 9.18 -13.03
N TYR A 44 -12.67 9.88 -12.22
CA TYR A 44 -12.33 10.20 -10.84
C TYR A 44 -12.26 8.97 -9.92
N ILE A 45 -13.12 7.96 -10.12
CA ILE A 45 -13.05 6.71 -9.35
C ILE A 45 -11.79 5.94 -9.75
N HIS A 46 -11.53 5.80 -11.05
CA HIS A 46 -10.30 5.19 -11.55
C HIS A 46 -9.04 5.92 -11.06
N LEU A 47 -9.05 7.26 -11.01
CA LEU A 47 -7.91 8.04 -10.52
C LEU A 47 -7.64 7.79 -9.03
N ASN A 48 -8.68 7.68 -8.19
CA ASN A 48 -8.51 7.32 -6.78
C ASN A 48 -8.03 5.87 -6.60
N LEU A 49 -8.52 4.93 -7.42
CA LEU A 49 -8.01 3.57 -7.45
C LEU A 49 -6.52 3.54 -7.83
N PHE A 50 -6.10 4.27 -8.87
CA PHE A 50 -4.69 4.35 -9.24
C PHE A 50 -3.86 5.02 -8.15
N ALA A 51 -4.36 6.06 -7.48
CA ALA A 51 -3.72 6.64 -6.31
C ALA A 51 -3.52 5.61 -5.19
N SER A 52 -4.51 4.75 -4.93
CA SER A 52 -4.38 3.66 -3.95
C SER A 52 -3.29 2.64 -4.34
N PHE A 53 -3.14 2.32 -5.63
CA PHE A 53 -2.07 1.47 -6.14
C PHE A 53 -0.69 2.12 -5.96
N ILE A 54 -0.58 3.43 -6.21
CA ILE A 54 0.66 4.19 -5.99
C ILE A 54 1.04 4.18 -4.50
N LEU A 55 0.10 4.48 -3.61
CA LEU A 55 0.36 4.48 -2.16
C LEU A 55 0.77 3.09 -1.64
N ARG A 56 0.14 2.02 -2.15
CA ARG A 56 0.51 0.65 -1.84
C ARG A 56 1.93 0.33 -2.31
N ALA A 57 2.28 0.74 -3.52
CA ALA A 57 3.63 0.57 -4.06
C ALA A 57 4.66 1.34 -3.22
N LEU A 58 4.43 2.63 -2.96
CA LEU A 58 5.31 3.46 -2.13
C LEU A 58 5.53 2.86 -0.74
N SER A 59 4.47 2.33 -0.11
CA SER A 59 4.59 1.70 1.22
C SER A 59 5.45 0.44 1.21
N VAL A 60 5.32 -0.39 0.16
CA VAL A 60 6.19 -1.56 -0.02
C VAL A 60 7.65 -1.12 -0.20
N PHE A 61 7.90 -0.07 -0.98
CA PHE A 61 9.24 0.45 -1.23
C PHE A 61 9.89 1.01 0.04
N ILE A 62 9.15 1.77 0.84
CA ILE A 62 9.62 2.30 2.13
C ILE A 62 10.01 1.14 3.05
N LYS A 63 9.14 0.14 3.18
CA LYS A 63 9.43 -1.05 4.00
C LYS A 63 10.67 -1.80 3.52
N ASP A 64 10.81 -2.04 2.21
CA ASP A 64 11.96 -2.74 1.63
C ASP A 64 13.26 -1.95 1.84
N SER A 65 13.23 -0.63 1.63
CA SER A 65 14.36 0.26 1.89
C SER A 65 14.77 0.24 3.37
N VAL A 66 13.80 0.26 4.28
CA VAL A 66 14.03 0.15 5.73
C VAL A 66 14.65 -1.20 6.08
N LEU A 67 14.10 -2.31 5.57
CA LEU A 67 14.66 -3.66 5.79
C LEU A 67 16.08 -3.80 5.25
N LYS A 68 16.36 -3.23 4.08
CA LYS A 68 17.69 -3.27 3.47
C LYS A 68 18.70 -2.44 4.24
N TRP A 69 18.33 -1.24 4.67
CA TRP A 69 19.14 -0.39 5.55
C TRP A 69 19.45 -1.13 6.87
N MET A 70 18.42 -1.76 7.45
CA MET A 70 18.51 -2.53 8.67
C MET A 70 19.48 -3.71 8.56
N TYR A 71 19.37 -4.52 7.50
CA TYR A 71 20.27 -5.65 7.26
C TYR A 71 21.71 -5.20 7.00
N SER A 72 21.91 -4.11 6.24
CA SER A 72 23.24 -3.54 5.99
C SER A 72 23.88 -2.97 7.27
N THR A 73 23.12 -2.35 8.15
CA THR A 73 23.66 -1.84 9.42
C THR A 73 24.01 -2.99 10.37
N ALA A 74 23.21 -4.06 10.38
CA ALA A 74 23.45 -5.24 11.22
C ALA A 74 24.69 -6.06 10.82
N THR A 75 25.05 -6.10 9.53
CA THR A 75 26.26 -6.82 9.06
C THR A 75 27.56 -6.05 9.29
N HIS A 76 27.52 -4.73 9.48
CA HIS A 76 28.72 -3.89 9.55
C HIS A 76 29.31 -3.70 10.97
N GLY A 77 28.70 -4.24 12.01
CA GLY A 77 29.26 -4.22 13.37
C GLY A 77 28.20 -4.56 14.40
N HIS A 78 28.61 -4.90 15.62
CA HIS A 78 27.77 -5.25 16.77
C HIS A 78 26.81 -4.12 17.24
N GLN A 79 26.06 -3.46 16.35
CA GLN A 79 25.04 -2.45 16.64
C GLN A 79 23.64 -3.07 16.70
N TRP A 80 23.50 -4.18 17.42
CA TRP A 80 22.19 -4.77 17.72
C TRP A 80 21.32 -3.82 18.57
N ASP A 81 21.94 -2.91 19.35
CA ASP A 81 21.22 -1.89 20.13
C ASP A 81 20.51 -0.85 19.25
N GLY A 82 21.11 -0.43 18.13
CA GLY A 82 20.48 0.48 17.18
C GLY A 82 19.31 -0.18 16.43
N LEU A 83 19.43 -1.48 16.18
CA LEU A 83 18.39 -2.30 15.55
C LEU A 83 17.16 -2.48 16.46
N ILE A 84 17.39 -2.84 17.72
CA ILE A 84 16.34 -3.01 18.73
C ILE A 84 15.68 -1.65 19.02
N SER A 85 16.47 -0.58 19.15
CA SER A 85 15.95 0.78 19.31
C SER A 85 15.09 1.24 18.14
N TYR A 86 15.46 0.90 16.89
CA TYR A 86 14.64 1.23 15.73
C TYR A 86 13.38 0.36 15.61
N GLN A 87 13.45 -0.93 15.96
CA GLN A 87 12.30 -1.83 16.04
C GLN A 87 11.27 -1.34 17.08
N GLU A 88 11.76 -0.89 18.24
CA GLU A 88 10.94 -0.27 19.30
C GLU A 88 10.53 1.17 18.96
N SER A 89 11.16 1.79 17.97
CA SER A 89 10.79 3.14 17.58
C SER A 89 9.38 3.20 17.00
N LEU A 90 8.66 4.25 17.39
CA LEU A 90 7.36 4.61 16.80
C LEU A 90 7.44 4.71 15.27
N SER A 91 8.60 5.06 14.71
CA SER A 91 8.80 5.16 13.26
C SER A 91 8.65 3.81 12.54
N CYS A 92 9.26 2.74 13.05
CA CYS A 92 9.11 1.40 12.46
C CYS A 92 7.66 0.90 12.57
N ARG A 93 7.04 1.10 13.75
CA ARG A 93 5.62 0.77 13.97
C ARG A 93 4.74 1.52 12.97
N LEU A 94 4.92 2.84 12.81
CA LEU A 94 4.18 3.67 11.86
C LEU A 94 4.36 3.23 10.39
N VAL A 95 5.57 2.82 9.98
CA VAL A 95 5.80 2.31 8.62
C VAL A 95 5.00 1.04 8.36
N PHE A 96 4.96 0.11 9.32
CA PHE A 96 4.14 -1.10 9.23
C PHE A 96 2.63 -0.78 9.22
N VAL A 97 2.18 0.13 10.08
CA VAL A 97 0.79 0.63 10.13
C VAL A 97 0.39 1.21 8.78
N MET A 98 1.22 2.11 8.23
CA MET A 98 1.01 2.78 6.95
C MET A 98 0.94 1.77 5.80
N MET A 99 1.79 0.74 5.82
CA MET A 99 1.72 -0.31 4.83
C MET A 99 0.39 -1.07 4.88
N GLN A 100 -0.07 -1.45 6.07
CA GLN A 100 -1.36 -2.14 6.23
C GLN A 100 -2.51 -1.26 5.76
N TYR A 101 -2.47 0.04 6.09
CA TYR A 101 -3.42 1.04 5.60
C TYR A 101 -3.46 1.08 4.07
N CYS A 102 -2.30 1.20 3.41
CA CYS A 102 -2.25 1.30 1.96
C CYS A 102 -2.68 0.01 1.24
N VAL A 103 -2.40 -1.17 1.81
CA VAL A 103 -2.91 -2.44 1.30
C VAL A 103 -4.43 -2.51 1.43
N ALA A 104 -4.98 -2.18 2.61
CA ALA A 104 -6.42 -2.17 2.84
C ALA A 104 -7.11 -1.16 1.91
N ALA A 105 -6.62 0.07 1.84
CA ALA A 105 -7.17 1.11 0.96
C ALA A 105 -7.21 0.65 -0.51
N ASN A 106 -6.19 -0.06 -0.98
CA ASN A 106 -6.18 -0.61 -2.33
C ASN A 106 -7.28 -1.65 -2.56
N TYR A 107 -7.50 -2.57 -1.61
CA TYR A 107 -8.62 -3.53 -1.68
C TYR A 107 -9.98 -2.84 -1.63
N TYR A 108 -10.16 -1.84 -0.76
CA TYR A 108 -11.41 -1.10 -0.65
C TYR A 108 -11.70 -0.28 -1.93
N TRP A 109 -10.68 0.33 -2.54
CA TRP A 109 -10.85 1.04 -3.81
C TRP A 109 -11.20 0.09 -4.97
N LEU A 110 -10.61 -1.11 -5.02
CA LEU A 110 -10.98 -2.14 -5.99
C LEU A 110 -12.43 -2.61 -5.81
N LEU A 111 -12.86 -2.79 -4.55
CA LEU A 111 -14.23 -3.13 -4.21
C LEU A 111 -15.21 -2.01 -4.63
N VAL A 112 -14.86 -0.74 -4.36
CA VAL A 112 -15.65 0.43 -4.73
C VAL A 112 -15.80 0.54 -6.24
N GLU A 113 -14.74 0.29 -7.01
CA GLU A 113 -14.81 0.26 -8.47
C GLU A 113 -15.76 -0.84 -8.97
N GLY A 114 -15.66 -2.06 -8.43
CA GLY A 114 -16.56 -3.18 -8.77
C GLY A 114 -18.02 -2.88 -8.40
N ALA A 115 -18.27 -2.34 -7.20
CA ALA A 115 -19.59 -1.96 -6.73
C ALA A 115 -20.18 -0.80 -7.56
N TYR A 116 -19.37 0.17 -7.95
CA TYR A 116 -19.78 1.26 -8.82
C TYR A 116 -20.23 0.74 -10.19
N LEU A 117 -19.46 -0.17 -10.79
CA LEU A 117 -19.77 -0.78 -12.09
C LEU A 117 -21.06 -1.60 -12.03
N HIS A 118 -21.26 -2.36 -10.95
CA HIS A 118 -22.50 -3.09 -10.68
C HIS A 118 -23.70 -2.18 -10.48
N THR A 119 -23.54 -1.08 -9.71
CA THR A 119 -24.61 -0.10 -9.46
C THR A 119 -25.00 0.61 -10.75
N LEU A 120 -24.04 0.95 -11.62
CA LEU A 120 -24.32 1.57 -12.92
C LEU A 120 -25.15 0.64 -13.83
N LEU A 121 -24.87 -0.67 -13.80
CA LEU A 121 -25.58 -1.66 -14.62
C LEU A 121 -26.98 -1.99 -14.08
N VAL A 122 -27.15 -2.07 -12.77
CA VAL A 122 -28.40 -2.57 -12.13
C VAL A 122 -29.31 -1.43 -11.66
N LEU A 123 -28.75 -0.29 -11.26
CA LEU A 123 -29.44 0.80 -10.56
C LEU A 123 -29.19 2.13 -11.28
N SER A 124 -29.67 2.23 -12.52
CA SER A 124 -29.53 3.39 -13.42
C SER A 124 -30.27 4.68 -12.97
N GLY A 125 -30.73 4.78 -11.71
CA GLY A 125 -31.68 5.82 -11.27
C GLY A 125 -31.27 6.67 -10.05
N PHE A 126 -30.12 6.43 -9.43
CA PHE A 126 -29.75 7.13 -8.19
C PHE A 126 -28.91 8.40 -8.40
N SER A 127 -29.01 9.32 -7.43
CA SER A 127 -28.22 10.55 -7.38
C SER A 127 -26.71 10.25 -7.32
N GLU A 128 -26.06 10.37 -8.48
CA GLU A 128 -24.64 10.04 -8.71
C GLU A 128 -23.72 10.75 -7.70
N GLN A 129 -24.06 11.97 -7.30
CA GLN A 129 -23.17 12.82 -6.50
C GLN A 129 -23.15 12.48 -5.01
N ARG A 130 -24.26 11.99 -4.42
CA ARG A 130 -24.27 11.48 -3.04
C ARG A 130 -23.61 10.12 -2.95
N ILE A 131 -23.91 9.23 -3.89
CA ILE A 131 -23.31 7.90 -3.97
C ILE A 131 -21.80 7.99 -4.17
N PHE A 132 -21.32 8.90 -5.03
CA PHE A 132 -19.89 9.15 -5.21
C PHE A 132 -19.19 9.58 -3.92
N ARG A 133 -19.78 10.51 -3.14
CA ARG A 133 -19.24 10.90 -1.84
C ARG A 133 -19.20 9.75 -0.84
N LEU A 134 -20.23 8.90 -0.82
CA LEU A 134 -20.26 7.71 0.02
C LEU A 134 -19.12 6.74 -0.34
N TYR A 135 -18.92 6.50 -1.64
CA TYR A 135 -17.83 5.65 -2.13
C TYR A 135 -16.44 6.19 -1.79
N LEU A 136 -16.24 7.52 -1.87
CA LEU A 136 -15.00 8.17 -1.45
C LEU A 136 -14.76 8.00 0.07
N CYS A 137 -15.80 8.15 0.89
CA CYS A 137 -15.74 7.91 2.32
C CYS A 137 -15.47 6.43 2.66
N VAL A 138 -16.03 5.48 1.91
CA VAL A 138 -15.78 4.05 2.14
C VAL A 138 -14.35 3.68 1.73
N GLY A 139 -13.89 4.13 0.56
CA GLY A 139 -12.57 3.82 0.02
C GLY A 139 -11.41 4.32 0.89
N TRP A 140 -11.52 5.52 1.45
CA TRP A 140 -10.47 6.12 2.30
C TRP A 140 -10.77 5.99 3.81
N GLY A 141 -12.03 6.10 4.23
CA GLY A 141 -12.40 6.19 5.65
C GLY A 141 -12.44 4.85 6.38
N VAL A 142 -12.87 3.77 5.74
CA VAL A 142 -12.90 2.43 6.37
C VAL A 142 -11.48 1.96 6.72
N PRO A 143 -10.46 2.09 5.85
CA PRO A 143 -9.07 1.81 6.22
C PRO A 143 -8.59 2.62 7.43
N VAL A 144 -8.95 3.91 7.55
CA VAL A 144 -8.60 4.74 8.73
C VAL A 144 -9.29 4.20 10.00
N LEU A 145 -10.56 3.81 9.90
CA LEU A 145 -11.34 3.28 11.03
C LEU A 145 -10.79 1.97 11.60
N PHE A 146 -10.07 1.16 10.83
CA PHE A 146 -9.40 -0.02 11.36
C PHE A 146 -8.00 0.30 11.90
N VAL A 147 -7.29 1.21 11.22
CA VAL A 147 -5.90 1.54 11.54
C VAL A 147 -5.78 2.38 12.80
N VAL A 148 -6.69 3.32 13.04
CA VAL A 148 -6.66 4.21 14.21
C VAL A 148 -6.90 3.45 15.52
N PRO A 149 -7.94 2.61 15.67
CA PRO A 149 -8.12 1.82 16.90
C PRO A 149 -6.97 0.85 17.14
N TRP A 150 -6.44 0.22 16.08
CA TRP A 150 -5.27 -0.66 16.23
C TRP A 150 -4.04 0.10 16.73
N GLY A 151 -3.76 1.30 16.17
CA GLY A 151 -2.68 2.16 16.63
C GLY A 151 -2.86 2.62 18.09
N ILE A 152 -4.09 2.96 18.48
CA ILE A 152 -4.43 3.34 19.87
C ILE A 152 -4.20 2.17 20.83
N VAL A 153 -4.68 0.97 20.49
CA VAL A 153 -4.49 -0.22 21.33
C VAL A 153 -3.00 -0.53 21.48
N LYS A 154 -2.23 -0.43 20.39
CA LYS A 154 -0.78 -0.67 20.43
C LYS A 154 -0.04 0.34 21.29
N TYR A 155 -0.42 1.61 21.22
CA TYR A 155 0.15 2.69 22.02
C TYR A 155 -0.21 2.56 23.52
N LEU A 156 -1.40 2.05 23.84
CA LEU A 156 -1.86 1.94 25.22
C LEU A 156 -1.38 0.66 25.94
N TYR A 157 -1.10 -0.42 25.21
CA TYR A 157 -0.79 -1.74 25.80
C TYR A 157 0.62 -2.27 25.49
N GLU A 158 1.33 -1.69 24.53
CA GLU A 158 2.60 -2.23 23.99
C GLU A 158 3.73 -1.19 23.91
N ASP A 159 3.55 -0.02 24.55
CA ASP A 159 4.59 0.95 24.94
C ASP A 159 4.62 1.03 26.49
#